data_AF-X5Q914-F1
#
_entry.id   AF-X5Q914-F1
#
_cell.length_a   1.000
_cell.length_b   1.000
_cell.length_c   1.000
_cell.angle_alpha   90.00
_cell.angle_beta   90.00
_cell.angle_gamma   90.00
#
_symmetry.space_group_name_H-M   'P 1'
#
loop_
_entity.id
_entity.type
_entity.pdbx_description
1 polymer ?
#
loop_
_entity_poly.entity_id
_entity_poly.type
_entity_poly.pdbx_seq_one_letter_code
_entity_poly.pdbx_strand_id
1 'polypeptide(L)'
;MILYKLGLFGIDWDHTPFMDNKASFQRGINQAVRRTSTELADNLGRVRTTSQIDTDLQDARGNLQFDEGTWYFGLNPFGPKTPTPSYYRDAVRKLRSFNARLATCQATFDARADNLKQYIDRISSDIGSTSAILKERAENHNNGWFDFRADDRFWFSYGQLYAYYGLMKGAQADFEDVIKEKHLQNLWDTMDAQFVSALRIRPLIIANGREDGWLLPNHLTTIGFYMLRVRSNMIEISNVIAQ
;
A
#
# COMPACT_ATOMS: atom_id res chain seq x y z
N MET A 1 29.14 0.65 9.22
CA MET A 1 28.61 1.97 8.83
C MET A 1 27.31 2.22 9.60
N ILE A 2 27.43 2.75 10.82
CA ILE A 2 26.33 2.98 11.80
C ILE A 2 25.65 4.34 11.54
N LEU A 3 26.26 5.19 10.72
CA LEU A 3 25.94 6.61 10.57
C LEU A 3 24.69 6.93 9.75
N TYR A 4 24.21 6.07 8.87
CA TYR A 4 23.03 6.42 8.04
C TYR A 4 21.71 6.29 8.81
N LYS A 5 21.71 5.62 9.98
CA LYS A 5 20.59 5.57 10.92
C LYS A 5 20.75 6.49 12.13
N LEU A 6 21.94 7.09 12.29
CA LEU A 6 22.15 8.11 13.31
C LEU A 6 21.51 9.38 12.78
N GLY A 7 20.32 9.72 13.28
CA GLY A 7 19.76 11.05 13.03
C GLY A 7 20.53 12.13 13.81
N LEU A 8 20.03 13.36 13.74
CA LEU A 8 20.68 14.52 14.33
C LEU A 8 20.53 14.49 15.86
N PHE A 9 21.63 14.66 16.61
CA PHE A 9 21.63 14.79 18.08
C PHE A 9 20.94 13.64 18.88
N GLY A 10 21.04 12.39 18.41
CA GLY A 10 20.48 11.23 19.12
C GLY A 10 18.99 10.99 18.87
N ILE A 11 18.37 11.79 18.00
CA ILE A 11 17.05 11.52 17.43
C ILE A 11 17.23 10.54 16.26
N ASP A 12 16.31 9.59 16.09
CA ASP A 12 16.33 8.68 14.93
C ASP A 12 16.12 9.50 13.64
N TRP A 13 16.82 9.16 12.55
CA TRP A 13 16.72 9.88 11.27
C TRP A 13 15.28 9.94 10.74
N ASP A 14 14.50 8.91 11.07
CA ASP A 14 13.08 8.78 10.74
C ASP A 14 12.15 9.77 11.46
N HIS A 15 12.67 10.48 12.45
CA HIS A 15 11.95 11.51 13.20
C HIS A 15 12.59 12.89 12.99
N THR A 16 13.50 13.00 12.02
CA THR A 16 14.12 14.28 11.67
C THR A 16 13.35 14.97 10.55
N PRO A 17 13.24 16.31 10.57
CA PRO A 17 12.60 17.12 9.51
C PRO A 17 13.15 16.97 8.08
N PHE A 18 14.19 16.14 7.89
CA PHE A 18 14.97 16.07 6.68
C PHE A 18 15.07 14.61 6.23
N MET A 19 14.70 14.34 4.97
CA MET A 19 14.89 13.05 4.27
C MET A 19 13.97 11.88 4.67
N ASP A 20 13.00 12.09 5.55
CA ASP A 20 11.96 11.13 5.99
C ASP A 20 10.87 10.88 4.93
N ASN A 21 10.43 11.91 4.20
CA ASN A 21 9.33 11.81 3.22
C ASN A 21 9.48 10.68 2.19
N LYS A 22 10.70 10.46 1.68
CA LYS A 22 10.99 9.37 0.74
C LYS A 22 10.84 8.00 1.40
N ALA A 23 11.26 7.87 2.64
CA ALA A 23 11.10 6.64 3.41
C ALA A 23 9.62 6.40 3.74
N SER A 24 8.90 7.42 4.21
CA SER A 24 7.45 7.37 4.46
C SER A 24 6.67 6.94 3.22
N PHE A 25 6.99 7.49 2.05
CA PHE A 25 6.45 7.05 0.76
C PHE A 25 6.71 5.56 0.48
N GLN A 26 7.95 5.10 0.66
CA GLN A 26 8.32 3.69 0.44
C GLN A 26 7.62 2.75 1.43
N ARG A 27 7.42 3.16 2.68
CA ARG A 27 6.70 2.37 3.68
C ARG A 27 5.23 2.20 3.33
N GLY A 28 4.59 3.26 2.82
CA GLY A 28 3.23 3.17 2.29
C GLY A 28 3.11 2.16 1.16
N ILE A 29 4.08 2.17 0.22
CA ILE A 29 4.16 1.15 -0.84
C ILE A 29 4.33 -0.25 -0.25
N ASN A 30 5.26 -0.41 0.70
CA ASN A 30 5.55 -1.70 1.31
C ASN A 30 4.33 -2.27 2.05
N GLN A 31 3.53 -1.45 2.73
CA GLN A 31 2.28 -1.90 3.35
C GLN A 31 1.32 -2.50 2.32
N ALA A 32 1.06 -1.77 1.22
CA ALA A 32 0.16 -2.21 0.16
C ALA A 32 0.65 -3.52 -0.51
N VAL A 33 1.97 -3.61 -0.76
CA VAL A 33 2.60 -4.80 -1.35
C VAL A 33 2.56 -5.99 -0.40
N ARG A 34 2.85 -5.79 0.90
CA ARG A 34 2.75 -6.85 1.93
C ARG A 34 1.34 -7.41 2.02
N ARG A 35 0.34 -6.53 2.09
CA ARG A 35 -1.06 -6.96 2.12
C ARG A 35 -1.42 -7.74 0.87
N THR A 36 -1.07 -7.23 -0.30
CA THR A 36 -1.38 -7.90 -1.57
C THR A 36 -0.66 -9.23 -1.72
N SER A 37 0.62 -9.33 -1.34
CA SER A 37 1.35 -10.61 -1.38
C SER A 37 0.76 -11.66 -0.45
N THR A 38 0.19 -11.23 0.68
CA THR A 38 -0.53 -12.12 1.59
C THR A 38 -1.78 -12.67 0.92
N GLU A 39 -2.55 -11.81 0.27
CA GLU A 39 -3.75 -12.24 -0.46
C GLU A 39 -3.45 -13.09 -1.68
N LEU A 40 -2.37 -12.77 -2.39
CA LEU A 40 -1.90 -13.53 -3.51
C LEU A 40 -1.54 -14.96 -3.10
N ALA A 41 -0.81 -15.13 -1.99
CA ALA A 41 -0.40 -16.44 -1.49
C ALA A 41 -1.57 -17.23 -0.87
N ASP A 42 -2.44 -16.58 -0.09
CA ASP A 42 -3.46 -17.27 0.69
C ASP A 42 -4.72 -17.59 -0.09
N ASN A 43 -5.12 -16.72 -1.03
CA ASN A 43 -6.41 -16.81 -1.73
C ASN A 43 -6.27 -16.87 -3.26
N LEU A 44 -5.49 -15.97 -3.88
CA LEU A 44 -5.51 -15.85 -5.34
C LEU A 44 -4.66 -16.90 -6.07
N GLY A 45 -3.57 -17.36 -5.46
CA GLY A 45 -2.68 -18.38 -6.03
C GLY A 45 -3.15 -19.82 -5.83
N ARG A 46 -4.40 -20.03 -5.41
CA ARG A 46 -4.92 -21.33 -4.95
C ARG A 46 -6.34 -21.54 -5.48
N VAL A 47 -6.62 -22.72 -6.03
CA VAL A 47 -7.95 -23.09 -6.56
C VAL A 47 -8.96 -23.41 -5.45
N ARG A 48 -8.47 -23.90 -4.31
CA ARG A 48 -9.27 -24.21 -3.11
C ARG A 48 -8.49 -23.88 -1.85
N THR A 49 -9.15 -23.54 -0.75
CA THR A 49 -8.50 -23.31 0.57
C THR A 49 -7.69 -24.52 1.06
N THR A 50 -7.94 -25.72 0.53
CA THR A 50 -7.20 -26.96 0.84
C THR A 50 -6.12 -27.31 -0.18
N SER A 51 -6.01 -26.58 -1.31
CA SER A 51 -4.99 -26.82 -2.33
C SER A 51 -3.59 -26.42 -1.85
N GLN A 52 -2.54 -27.06 -2.37
CA GLN A 52 -1.17 -26.74 -1.97
C GLN A 52 -0.86 -25.26 -2.26
N ILE A 53 -0.25 -24.57 -1.28
CA ILE A 53 0.20 -23.19 -1.45
C ILE A 53 1.37 -23.18 -2.42
N ASP A 54 1.37 -22.26 -3.38
CA ASP A 54 2.52 -22.04 -4.26
C ASP A 54 3.73 -21.60 -3.44
N THR A 55 4.83 -22.35 -3.55
CA THR A 55 6.02 -22.11 -2.72
C THR A 55 6.68 -20.77 -3.02
N ASP A 56 6.67 -20.31 -4.28
CA ASP A 56 7.25 -19.00 -4.60
C ASP A 56 6.40 -17.86 -4.04
N LEU A 57 5.07 -17.98 -4.07
CA LEU A 57 4.19 -16.98 -3.44
C LEU A 57 4.34 -16.97 -1.92
N GLN A 58 4.46 -18.15 -1.29
CA GLN A 58 4.68 -18.26 0.15
C GLN A 58 6.02 -17.61 0.56
N ASP A 59 7.10 -17.90 -0.17
CA ASP A 59 8.42 -17.31 0.04
C ASP A 59 8.39 -15.80 -0.19
N ALA A 60 7.75 -15.35 -1.29
CA ALA A 60 7.64 -13.93 -1.62
C ALA A 60 6.90 -13.16 -0.51
N ARG A 61 5.78 -13.69 -0.03
CA ARG A 61 5.05 -13.11 1.11
C ARG A 61 5.95 -12.97 2.34
N GLY A 62 6.68 -14.02 2.70
CA GLY A 62 7.59 -14.00 3.86
C GLY A 62 8.69 -12.95 3.71
N ASN A 63 9.31 -12.87 2.53
CA ASN A 63 10.35 -11.90 2.21
C ASN A 63 9.83 -10.44 2.23
N LEU A 64 8.60 -10.21 1.78
CA LEU A 64 8.00 -8.86 1.78
C LEU A 64 7.60 -8.40 3.18
N GLN A 65 7.27 -9.33 4.08
CA GLN A 65 7.00 -9.03 5.49
C GLN A 65 8.27 -8.71 6.30
N PHE A 66 9.46 -8.90 5.72
CA PHE A 66 10.71 -8.58 6.38
C PHE A 66 10.81 -7.09 6.75
N ASP A 67 11.41 -6.85 7.92
CA ASP A 67 11.58 -5.52 8.51
C ASP A 67 12.25 -4.54 7.53
N GLU A 68 11.72 -3.33 7.43
CA GLU A 68 12.20 -2.29 6.49
C GLU A 68 13.55 -1.72 6.91
N GLY A 69 13.81 -1.71 8.22
CA GLY A 69 14.99 -1.09 8.80
C GLY A 69 16.23 -1.97 8.74
N THR A 70 16.15 -3.26 8.42
CA THR A 70 17.29 -4.16 8.61
C THR A 70 18.40 -3.96 7.57
N TRP A 71 19.63 -3.94 8.06
CA TRP A 71 20.83 -3.65 7.25
C TRP A 71 21.95 -4.63 7.53
N TYR A 72 23.08 -4.48 6.85
CA TYR A 72 24.25 -5.36 6.94
C TYR A 72 24.70 -5.67 8.38
N PHE A 73 24.36 -4.84 9.37
CA PHE A 73 24.71 -5.05 10.77
C PHE A 73 23.56 -4.64 11.70
N GLY A 74 23.29 -5.44 12.73
CA GLY A 74 22.32 -5.13 13.78
C GLY A 74 22.92 -5.30 15.17
N LEU A 75 22.36 -4.58 16.15
CA LEU A 75 22.77 -4.67 17.55
C LEU A 75 21.99 -5.74 18.33
N ASN A 76 20.81 -6.15 17.85
CA ASN A 76 20.01 -7.21 18.46
C ASN A 76 19.29 -8.05 17.38
N PRO A 77 19.58 -9.36 17.24
CA PRO A 77 20.83 -10.01 17.69
C PRO A 77 22.05 -9.31 17.11
N PHE A 78 23.14 -9.25 17.90
CA PHE A 78 24.39 -8.59 17.50
C PHE A 78 25.09 -9.40 16.42
N GLY A 79 25.35 -8.79 15.26
CA GLY A 79 26.09 -9.45 14.19
C GLY A 79 25.71 -9.00 12.78
N PRO A 80 26.34 -9.62 11.77
CA PRO A 80 25.99 -9.41 10.37
C PRO A 80 24.57 -9.91 10.09
N LYS A 81 23.78 -9.10 9.40
CA LYS A 81 22.42 -9.46 8.96
C LYS A 81 22.33 -9.31 7.45
N THR A 82 21.48 -10.12 6.82
CA THR A 82 21.12 -9.92 5.42
C THR A 82 20.31 -8.62 5.31
N PRO A 83 20.72 -7.66 4.47
CA PRO A 83 20.06 -6.37 4.39
C PRO A 83 18.68 -6.52 3.72
N THR A 84 17.72 -5.70 4.14
CA THR A 84 16.33 -5.72 3.64
C THR A 84 16.21 -5.69 2.10
N PRO A 85 17.01 -4.88 1.35
CA PRO A 85 16.96 -4.91 -0.11
C PRO A 85 17.21 -6.28 -0.74
N SER A 86 17.99 -7.16 -0.09
CA SER A 86 18.23 -8.51 -0.59
C SER A 86 16.96 -9.37 -0.50
N TYR A 87 16.21 -9.28 0.60
CA TYR A 87 14.93 -9.98 0.75
C TYR A 87 13.90 -9.47 -0.26
N TYR A 88 13.78 -8.15 -0.45
CA TYR A 88 12.83 -7.61 -1.43
C TYR A 88 13.18 -7.98 -2.87
N ARG A 89 14.48 -8.00 -3.23
CA ARG A 89 14.92 -8.51 -4.54
C ARG A 89 14.59 -9.99 -4.71
N ASP A 90 14.75 -10.79 -3.66
CA ASP A 90 14.37 -12.20 -3.70
C ASP A 90 12.87 -12.38 -3.91
N ALA A 91 12.04 -11.63 -3.17
CA ALA A 91 10.60 -11.60 -3.36
C ALA A 91 10.20 -11.24 -4.80
N VAL A 92 10.84 -10.24 -5.41
CA VAL A 92 10.59 -9.87 -6.82
C VAL A 92 10.94 -11.03 -7.77
N ARG A 93 12.05 -11.75 -7.53
CA ARG A 93 12.39 -12.92 -8.35
C ARG A 93 11.33 -14.01 -8.23
N LYS A 94 10.85 -14.27 -7.02
CA LYS A 94 9.80 -15.27 -6.73
C LYS A 94 8.47 -14.94 -7.38
N LEU A 95 8.01 -13.68 -7.28
CA LEU A 95 6.80 -13.22 -7.98
C LEU A 95 6.93 -13.33 -9.51
N ARG A 96 8.10 -13.00 -10.07
CA ARG A 96 8.36 -13.18 -11.52
C ARG A 96 8.39 -14.65 -11.94
N SER A 97 8.95 -15.52 -11.10
CA SER A 97 8.94 -16.98 -11.30
C SER A 97 7.51 -17.50 -11.35
N PHE A 98 6.66 -17.08 -10.40
CA PHE A 98 5.23 -17.40 -10.40
C PHE A 98 4.55 -16.95 -11.70
N ASN A 99 4.75 -15.71 -12.14
CA ASN A 99 4.17 -15.23 -13.41
C ASN A 99 4.67 -16.05 -14.64
N ALA A 100 5.94 -16.43 -14.67
CA ALA A 100 6.47 -17.29 -15.73
C ALA A 100 5.82 -18.68 -15.74
N ARG A 101 5.54 -19.24 -14.56
CA ARG A 101 4.82 -20.52 -14.41
C ARG A 101 3.32 -20.40 -14.72
N LEU A 102 2.70 -19.27 -14.42
CA LEU A 102 1.33 -18.99 -14.84
C LEU A 102 1.21 -19.00 -16.37
N ALA A 103 2.15 -18.35 -17.07
CA ALA A 103 2.15 -18.30 -18.53
C ALA A 103 2.30 -19.68 -19.21
N THR A 104 2.90 -20.66 -18.51
CA THR A 104 3.07 -22.04 -18.99
C THR A 104 2.06 -23.02 -18.39
N CYS A 105 1.02 -22.52 -17.70
CA CYS A 105 -0.01 -23.31 -17.02
C CYS A 105 0.53 -24.27 -15.93
N GLN A 106 1.72 -24.00 -15.39
CA GLN A 106 2.34 -24.75 -14.28
C GLN A 106 1.95 -24.21 -12.89
N ALA A 107 1.41 -23.01 -12.85
CA ALA A 107 0.79 -22.41 -11.67
C ALA A 107 -0.66 -22.06 -12.00
N THR A 108 -1.49 -21.88 -10.98
CA THR A 108 -2.89 -21.48 -11.13
C THR A 108 -3.14 -20.15 -10.44
N PHE A 109 -3.87 -19.26 -11.11
CA PHE A 109 -4.43 -18.05 -10.53
C PHE A 109 -5.95 -18.17 -10.56
N ASP A 110 -6.58 -18.02 -9.41
CA ASP A 110 -8.01 -18.25 -9.22
C ASP A 110 -8.80 -16.94 -9.31
N ALA A 111 -9.10 -16.55 -10.55
CA ALA A 111 -9.76 -15.29 -10.89
C ALA A 111 -11.29 -15.29 -10.64
N ARG A 112 -11.74 -15.79 -9.49
CA ARG A 112 -13.18 -15.86 -9.14
C ARG A 112 -13.70 -14.56 -8.54
N ALA A 113 -15.01 -14.35 -8.67
CA ALA A 113 -15.71 -13.18 -8.15
C ALA A 113 -15.59 -13.04 -6.62
N ASP A 114 -15.71 -14.13 -5.87
CA ASP A 114 -15.53 -14.13 -4.41
C ASP A 114 -14.10 -13.74 -4.01
N ASN A 115 -13.09 -14.24 -4.71
CA ASN A 115 -11.69 -13.86 -4.51
C ASN A 115 -11.44 -12.38 -4.80
N LEU A 116 -11.99 -11.86 -5.91
CA LEU A 116 -11.91 -10.43 -6.24
C LEU A 116 -12.55 -9.57 -5.15
N LYS A 117 -13.76 -9.93 -4.72
CA LYS A 117 -14.48 -9.23 -3.65
C LYS A 117 -13.64 -9.18 -2.38
N GLN A 118 -13.10 -10.33 -1.97
CA GLN A 118 -12.29 -10.45 -0.78
C GLN A 118 -11.04 -9.57 -0.88
N TYR A 119 -10.37 -9.56 -2.04
CA TYR A 119 -9.21 -8.71 -2.30
C TYR A 119 -9.55 -7.21 -2.18
N ILE A 120 -10.63 -6.77 -2.83
CA ILE A 120 -11.11 -5.38 -2.78
C ILE A 120 -11.48 -4.96 -1.36
N ASP A 121 -12.19 -5.81 -0.61
CA ASP A 121 -12.57 -5.53 0.78
C ASP A 121 -11.37 -5.27 1.68
N ARG A 122 -10.29 -6.03 1.47
CA ARG A 122 -9.07 -5.89 2.27
C ARG A 122 -8.31 -4.61 1.96
N ILE A 123 -8.26 -4.22 0.69
CA ILE A 123 -7.68 -2.93 0.29
C ILE A 123 -8.51 -1.77 0.83
N SER A 124 -9.83 -1.85 0.66
CA SER A 124 -10.78 -0.86 1.19
C SER A 124 -10.64 -0.68 2.71
N SER A 125 -10.43 -1.78 3.43
CA SER A 125 -10.17 -1.75 4.87
C SER A 125 -8.84 -1.06 5.21
N ASP A 126 -7.76 -1.36 4.47
CA ASP A 126 -6.44 -0.75 4.69
C ASP A 126 -6.38 0.75 4.35
N ILE A 127 -7.08 1.16 3.29
CA ILE A 127 -7.27 2.58 2.95
C ILE A 127 -8.12 3.26 4.04
N GLY A 128 -9.14 2.58 4.56
CA GLY A 128 -9.99 3.08 5.64
C GLY A 128 -9.23 3.33 6.95
N SER A 129 -8.37 2.38 7.35
CA SER A 129 -7.54 2.52 8.55
C SER A 129 -6.57 3.70 8.42
N THR A 130 -5.96 3.87 7.25
CA THR A 130 -5.02 4.95 6.98
C THR A 130 -5.73 6.31 6.95
N SER A 131 -6.93 6.38 6.36
CA SER A 131 -7.77 7.58 6.40
C SER A 131 -8.18 7.97 7.82
N ALA A 132 -8.44 7.00 8.71
CA ALA A 132 -8.77 7.28 10.10
C ALA A 132 -7.59 7.92 10.86
N ILE A 133 -6.37 7.43 10.62
CA ILE A 133 -5.13 8.00 11.18
C ILE A 133 -4.91 9.43 10.69
N LEU A 134 -5.14 9.69 9.40
CA LEU A 134 -5.04 11.04 8.84
C LEU A 134 -6.05 12.01 9.48
N LYS A 135 -7.30 11.56 9.61
CA LYS A 135 -8.37 12.34 10.24
C LYS A 135 -8.03 12.67 11.69
N GLU A 136 -7.66 11.67 12.49
CA GLU A 136 -7.28 11.86 13.90
C GLU A 136 -6.15 12.89 14.04
N ARG A 137 -5.15 12.85 13.14
CA ARG A 137 -4.06 13.82 13.14
C ARG A 137 -4.54 15.22 12.76
N ALA A 138 -5.33 15.35 11.71
CA ALA A 138 -5.86 16.63 11.24
C ALA A 138 -6.74 17.31 12.30
N GLU A 139 -7.56 16.55 13.03
CA GLU A 139 -8.44 17.08 14.07
C GLU A 139 -7.69 17.46 15.35
N ASN A 140 -6.74 16.64 15.79
CA ASN A 140 -6.12 16.80 17.11
C ASN A 140 -4.75 17.49 17.08
N HIS A 141 -4.16 17.69 15.91
CA HIS A 141 -2.84 18.31 15.76
C HIS A 141 -2.86 19.28 14.58
N ASN A 142 -2.64 20.57 14.83
CA ASN A 142 -2.75 21.64 13.84
C ASN A 142 -1.50 22.55 13.87
N ASN A 143 -0.31 21.93 13.86
CA ASN A 143 0.99 22.61 14.00
C ASN A 143 1.41 23.42 12.75
N GLY A 144 0.53 23.59 11.77
CA GLY A 144 0.74 24.52 10.68
C GLY A 144 1.55 23.94 9.52
N TRP A 145 2.45 24.76 8.96
CA TRP A 145 3.37 24.39 7.89
C TRP A 145 4.53 23.48 8.35
N PHE A 146 4.76 23.34 9.65
CA PHE A 146 5.92 22.64 10.23
C PHE A 146 5.52 21.43 11.07
N ASP A 147 4.40 20.79 10.73
CA ASP A 147 4.03 19.49 11.32
C ASP A 147 4.76 18.36 10.57
N PHE A 148 6.01 18.08 10.94
CA PHE A 148 6.82 17.04 10.29
C PHE A 148 6.15 15.66 10.30
N ARG A 149 5.37 15.35 11.35
CA ARG A 149 4.59 14.10 11.40
C ARG A 149 3.42 14.10 10.42
N ALA A 150 2.85 15.26 10.12
CA ALA A 150 1.78 15.36 9.12
C ALA A 150 2.33 15.14 7.71
N ASP A 151 3.54 15.64 7.43
CA ASP A 151 4.28 15.38 6.20
C ASP A 151 4.50 13.88 6.00
N ASP A 152 5.04 13.18 7.01
CA ASP A 152 5.22 11.73 6.98
C ASP A 152 3.92 10.96 6.69
N ARG A 153 2.83 11.30 7.39
CA ARG A 153 1.54 10.63 7.21
C ARG A 153 0.96 10.90 5.83
N PHE A 154 1.16 12.10 5.29
CA PHE A 154 0.77 12.41 3.93
C PHE A 154 1.53 11.54 2.92
N TRP A 155 2.86 11.50 2.99
CA TRP A 155 3.67 10.73 2.03
C TRP A 155 3.46 9.23 2.16
N PHE A 156 3.25 8.72 3.37
CA PHE A 156 2.85 7.35 3.60
C PHE A 156 1.54 7.00 2.89
N SER A 157 0.51 7.83 3.11
CA SER A 157 -0.82 7.62 2.50
C SER A 157 -0.76 7.75 0.98
N TYR A 158 0.03 8.71 0.48
CA TYR A 158 0.28 8.88 -0.95
C TYR A 158 0.99 7.65 -1.54
N GLY A 159 2.00 7.11 -0.87
CA GLY A 159 2.71 5.89 -1.28
C GLY A 159 1.82 4.66 -1.31
N GLN A 160 0.94 4.52 -0.31
CA GLN A 160 -0.05 3.45 -0.25
C GLN A 160 -1.04 3.54 -1.43
N LEU A 161 -1.59 4.72 -1.71
CA LEU A 161 -2.47 4.95 -2.87
C LEU A 161 -1.75 4.68 -4.20
N TYR A 162 -0.48 5.08 -4.30
CA TYR A 162 0.32 4.85 -5.50
C TYR A 162 0.50 3.36 -5.79
N ALA A 163 0.83 2.58 -4.76
CA ALA A 163 0.96 1.13 -4.90
C ALA A 163 -0.39 0.48 -5.23
N TYR A 164 -1.46 0.82 -4.50
CA TYR A 164 -2.78 0.26 -4.76
C TYR A 164 -3.31 0.61 -6.13
N TYR A 165 -3.04 1.81 -6.66
CA TYR A 165 -3.41 2.14 -8.04
C TYR A 165 -2.79 1.16 -9.04
N GLY A 166 -1.47 0.91 -8.94
CA GLY A 166 -0.79 -0.05 -9.82
C GLY A 166 -1.30 -1.49 -9.65
N LEU A 167 -1.58 -1.89 -8.41
CA LEU A 167 -2.11 -3.22 -8.10
C LEU A 167 -3.55 -3.41 -8.60
N MET A 168 -4.39 -2.38 -8.49
CA MET A 168 -5.75 -2.39 -9.02
C MET A 168 -5.77 -2.35 -10.54
N LYS A 169 -4.80 -1.70 -11.19
CA LYS A 169 -4.62 -1.84 -12.65
C LYS A 169 -4.27 -3.27 -13.05
N GLY A 170 -3.40 -3.95 -12.29
CA GLY A 170 -3.13 -5.38 -12.49
C GLY A 170 -4.38 -6.23 -12.29
N ALA A 171 -5.09 -6.04 -11.17
CA ALA A 171 -6.31 -6.76 -10.87
C ALA A 171 -7.42 -6.54 -11.91
N GLN A 172 -7.48 -5.37 -12.54
CA GLN A 172 -8.42 -5.12 -13.64
C GLN A 172 -8.21 -6.08 -14.81
N ALA A 173 -6.95 -6.36 -15.15
CA ALA A 173 -6.60 -7.29 -16.21
C ALA A 173 -6.78 -8.74 -15.75
N ASP A 174 -6.33 -9.07 -14.54
CA ASP A 174 -6.40 -10.44 -14.00
C ASP A 174 -7.84 -10.93 -13.77
N PHE A 175 -8.79 -10.01 -13.53
CA PHE A 175 -10.21 -10.30 -13.29
C PHE A 175 -11.13 -9.73 -14.38
N GLU A 176 -10.62 -9.54 -15.60
CA GLU A 176 -11.37 -8.94 -16.71
C GLU A 176 -12.72 -9.63 -16.95
N ASP A 177 -12.76 -10.97 -16.90
CA ASP A 177 -13.96 -11.76 -17.12
C ASP A 177 -15.03 -11.49 -16.05
N VAL A 178 -14.64 -11.43 -14.77
CA VAL A 178 -15.55 -11.12 -13.66
C VAL A 178 -16.09 -9.70 -13.78
N ILE A 179 -15.23 -8.75 -14.15
CA ILE A 179 -15.61 -7.33 -14.32
C ILE A 179 -16.64 -7.19 -15.44
N LYS A 180 -16.47 -7.91 -16.55
CA LYS A 180 -17.43 -7.93 -17.66
C LYS A 180 -18.75 -8.58 -17.27
N GLU A 181 -18.69 -9.75 -16.64
CA GLU A 181 -19.86 -10.51 -16.22
C GLU A 181 -20.74 -9.73 -15.23
N LYS A 182 -20.11 -9.05 -14.25
CA LYS A 182 -20.81 -8.23 -13.24
C LYS A 182 -21.08 -6.79 -13.70
N HIS A 183 -20.80 -6.46 -14.97
CA HIS A 183 -20.98 -5.12 -15.54
C HIS A 183 -20.32 -3.98 -14.71
N LEU A 184 -19.13 -4.24 -14.16
CA LEU A 184 -18.44 -3.34 -13.23
C LEU A 184 -17.61 -2.24 -13.92
N GLN A 185 -17.54 -2.23 -15.25
CA GLN A 185 -16.63 -1.35 -16.01
C GLN A 185 -16.73 0.11 -15.59
N ASN A 186 -17.94 0.68 -15.55
CA ASN A 186 -18.16 2.08 -15.18
C ASN A 186 -17.72 2.39 -13.74
N LEU A 187 -17.98 1.47 -12.81
CA LEU A 187 -17.56 1.62 -11.41
C LEU A 187 -16.05 1.55 -11.27
N TRP A 188 -15.42 0.64 -12.02
CA TRP A 188 -13.96 0.49 -12.05
C TRP A 188 -13.28 1.72 -12.65
N ASP A 189 -13.78 2.24 -13.76
CA ASP A 189 -13.25 3.46 -14.40
C ASP A 189 -13.42 4.70 -13.50
N THR A 190 -14.51 4.75 -12.74
CA THR A 190 -14.72 5.80 -11.73
C THR A 190 -13.70 5.69 -10.60
N MET A 191 -13.50 4.49 -10.05
CA MET A 191 -12.47 4.22 -9.04
C MET A 191 -11.07 4.62 -9.55
N ASP A 192 -10.76 4.28 -10.80
CA ASP A 192 -9.51 4.62 -11.46
C ASP A 192 -9.28 6.13 -11.53
N ALA A 193 -10.31 6.88 -11.95
CA ALA A 193 -10.27 8.33 -11.99
C ALA A 193 -10.09 8.94 -10.58
N GLN A 194 -10.63 8.32 -9.53
CA GLN A 194 -10.39 8.76 -8.15
C GLN A 194 -8.94 8.56 -7.72
N PHE A 195 -8.33 7.41 -8.04
CA PHE A 195 -6.91 7.19 -7.80
C PHE A 195 -6.04 8.23 -8.50
N VAL A 196 -6.28 8.45 -9.81
CA VAL A 196 -5.53 9.44 -10.59
C VAL A 196 -5.69 10.84 -10.00
N SER A 197 -6.90 11.20 -9.57
CA SER A 197 -7.17 12.51 -8.94
C SER A 197 -6.40 12.67 -7.63
N ALA A 198 -6.36 11.63 -6.79
CA ALA A 198 -5.59 11.63 -5.55
C ALA A 198 -4.08 11.79 -5.80
N LEU A 199 -3.54 11.07 -6.79
CA LEU A 199 -2.11 11.06 -7.12
C LEU A 199 -1.61 12.31 -7.84
N ARG A 200 -2.52 13.20 -8.29
CA ARG A 200 -2.17 14.53 -8.81
C ARG A 200 -1.85 15.53 -7.70
N ILE A 201 -2.24 15.23 -6.46
CA ILE A 201 -2.02 16.11 -5.31
C ILE A 201 -0.56 15.95 -4.86
N ARG A 202 0.31 16.81 -5.39
CA ARG A 202 1.76 16.81 -5.12
C ARG A 202 2.23 18.19 -4.65
N PRO A 203 1.79 18.62 -3.46
CA PRO A 203 2.28 19.86 -2.87
C PRO A 203 3.79 19.80 -2.64
N LEU A 204 4.46 20.95 -2.78
CA LEU A 204 5.89 21.07 -2.48
C LEU A 204 6.17 21.05 -0.97
N ILE A 205 5.23 21.54 -0.16
CA ILE A 205 5.30 21.61 1.29
C ILE A 205 3.96 21.14 1.85
N ILE A 206 4.00 20.20 2.80
CA ILE A 206 2.79 19.73 3.48
C ILE A 206 2.40 20.70 4.60
N ALA A 207 1.19 21.21 4.48
CA ALA A 207 0.55 22.03 5.49
C ALA A 207 -0.55 21.23 6.20
N ASN A 208 -0.57 21.32 7.52
CA ASN A 208 -1.60 20.78 8.38
C ASN A 208 -2.27 21.91 9.16
N GLY A 209 -3.15 22.65 8.47
CA GLY A 209 -3.95 23.71 9.06
C GLY A 209 -5.23 23.23 9.70
N ARG A 210 -5.86 24.11 10.48
CA ARG A 210 -7.22 23.87 10.96
C ARG A 210 -8.16 23.75 9.78
N GLU A 211 -9.17 22.88 9.88
CA GLU A 211 -10.15 22.68 8.81
C GLU A 211 -11.01 23.91 8.56
N ASP A 212 -11.23 24.74 9.59
CA ASP A 212 -11.91 26.04 9.54
C ASP A 212 -10.94 27.22 9.31
N GLY A 213 -9.66 26.94 9.01
CA GLY A 213 -8.61 27.94 8.86
C GLY A 213 -8.74 28.75 7.57
N TRP A 214 -8.65 30.07 7.67
CA TRP A 214 -8.75 30.97 6.50
C TRP A 214 -7.50 30.94 5.60
N LEU A 215 -6.30 30.90 6.19
CA LEU A 215 -5.04 31.18 5.49
C LEU A 215 -4.21 29.94 5.18
N LEU A 216 -4.45 28.83 5.87
CA LEU A 216 -3.56 27.69 5.89
C LEU A 216 -4.27 26.45 5.35
N PRO A 217 -3.80 25.83 4.24
CA PRO A 217 -4.42 24.63 3.71
C PRO A 217 -4.23 23.44 4.65
N ASN A 218 -5.15 22.47 4.57
CA ASN A 218 -5.02 21.18 5.23
C ASN A 218 -4.90 20.07 4.18
N HIS A 219 -3.66 19.65 3.91
CA HIS A 219 -3.37 18.61 2.94
C HIS A 219 -3.74 17.21 3.46
N LEU A 220 -3.80 17.00 4.78
CA LEU A 220 -4.17 15.72 5.39
C LEU A 220 -5.66 15.45 5.19
N THR A 221 -6.51 16.43 5.46
CA THR A 221 -7.95 16.35 5.18
C THR A 221 -8.19 16.21 3.68
N THR A 222 -7.41 16.91 2.85
CA THR A 222 -7.50 16.79 1.39
C THR A 222 -7.21 15.37 0.90
N ILE A 223 -6.04 14.79 1.25
CA ILE A 223 -5.72 13.43 0.81
C ILE A 223 -6.65 12.39 1.45
N GLY A 224 -7.03 12.58 2.72
CA GLY A 224 -7.99 11.73 3.42
C GLY A 224 -9.36 11.69 2.73
N PHE A 225 -9.85 12.83 2.26
CA PHE A 225 -11.08 12.89 1.45
C PHE A 225 -10.98 12.04 0.17
N TYR A 226 -9.87 12.14 -0.57
CA TYR A 226 -9.67 11.31 -1.76
C TYR A 226 -9.53 9.81 -1.44
N MET A 227 -8.88 9.46 -0.33
CA MET A 227 -8.82 8.08 0.16
C MET A 227 -10.22 7.52 0.43
N LEU A 228 -11.08 8.31 1.08
CA LEU A 228 -12.47 7.92 1.33
C LEU A 228 -13.28 7.75 0.05
N ARG A 229 -13.04 8.58 -0.98
CA ARG A 229 -13.67 8.42 -2.30
C ARG A 229 -13.27 7.11 -2.97
N VAL A 230 -11.96 6.84 -3.06
CA VAL A 230 -11.44 5.57 -3.59
C VAL A 230 -12.05 4.39 -2.82
N ARG A 231 -12.04 4.45 -1.49
CA ARG A 231 -12.63 3.43 -0.63
C ARG A 231 -14.12 3.24 -0.89
N SER A 232 -14.88 4.32 -1.06
CA SER A 232 -16.32 4.26 -1.34
C SER A 232 -16.59 3.52 -2.65
N ASN A 233 -15.85 3.84 -3.71
CA ASN A 233 -15.95 3.14 -4.98
C ASN A 233 -15.58 1.64 -4.85
N MET A 234 -14.56 1.30 -4.07
CA MET A 234 -14.21 -0.10 -3.79
C MET A 234 -15.33 -0.86 -3.08
N ILE A 235 -15.97 -0.24 -2.08
CA ILE A 235 -17.09 -0.85 -1.37
C ILE A 235 -18.28 -1.06 -2.30
N GLU A 236 -18.57 -0.09 -3.16
CA GLU A 236 -19.62 -0.21 -4.17
C GLU A 236 -19.37 -1.38 -5.13
N ILE A 237 -18.14 -1.50 -5.65
CA ILE A 237 -17.73 -2.64 -6.48
C ILE A 237 -17.92 -3.97 -5.72
N SER A 238 -17.44 -4.04 -4.48
CA SER A 238 -17.57 -5.24 -3.63
C SER A 238 -19.03 -5.63 -3.39
N ASN A 239 -19.90 -4.65 -3.17
CA ASN A 239 -21.34 -4.89 -2.98
C ASN A 239 -22.02 -5.41 -4.24
N VAL A 240 -21.66 -4.89 -5.43
CA VAL A 240 -22.21 -5.39 -6.71
C VAL A 240 -21.73 -6.80 -7.01
N ILE A 241 -20.48 -7.14 -6.66
CA ILE A 241 -19.97 -8.52 -6.83
C ILE A 241 -20.77 -9.52 -5.96
N ALA A 242 -21.24 -9.09 -4.78
CA ALA A 242 -21.98 -9.92 -3.84
C ALA A 242 -23.43 -10.20 -4.24
N GLN A 243 -23.99 -9.42 -5.17
CA GLN A 243 -25.33 -9.60 -5.73
C GLN A 243 -25.33 -10.65 -6.84
#